data_AF-A0A527W2Y2-F1
#
_entry.id   AF-A0A527W2Y2-F1
#
_cell.length_a   1.000
_cell.length_b   1.000
_cell.length_c   1.000
_cell.angle_alpha   90.00
_cell.angle_beta   90.00
_cell.angle_gamma   90.00
#
_symmetry.space_group_name_H-M   'P 1'
#
loop_
_entity.id
_entity.type
_entity.pdbx_description
1 polymer ?
#
loop_
_entity_poly.entity_id
_entity_poly.type
_entity_poly.pdbx_seq_one_letter_code
_entity_poly.pdbx_strand_id
1 'polypeptide(L)' 'EDQGFVKTIFDKKTGQLLGAHMVGAEVTELIQGFVVAMNLETTEEELMHTIFPHPTLSEMMKESVLDAYGRALNA' A
#
# COMPACT_ATOMS: atom_id res chain seq x y z
N GLU A 1 9.00 18.31 -5.18
CA GLU A 1 9.18 16.95 -5.73
C GLU A 1 9.34 15.90 -4.63
N ASP A 2 9.64 16.29 -3.38
CA ASP A 2 9.53 15.44 -2.16
C ASP A 2 8.18 15.54 -1.43
N GLN A 3 7.05 15.66 -2.15
CA GLN A 3 5.75 15.81 -1.49
C GLN A 3 4.74 14.80 -2.01
N GLY A 4 4.61 13.72 -1.26
CA GLY A 4 3.63 12.67 -1.46
C GLY A 4 3.69 11.66 -0.33
N PHE A 5 2.61 10.93 -0.12
CA PHE A 5 2.58 9.80 0.80
C PHE A 5 1.49 8.83 0.35
N VAL A 6 1.64 7.58 0.79
CA VAL A 6 0.63 6.54 0.65
C VAL A 6 0.23 6.12 2.06
N LYS A 7 -1.08 6.15 2.34
CA LYS A 7 -1.65 5.73 3.61
C LYS A 7 -2.63 4.59 3.36
N THR A 8 -2.41 3.45 4.01
CA THR A 8 -3.31 2.31 3.98
C THR A 8 -4.06 2.20 5.31
N ILE A 9 -5.27 1.63 5.26
CA ILE A 9 -6.15 1.45 6.42
C ILE A 9 -6.61 0.00 6.40
N PHE A 10 -6.39 -0.71 7.51
CA PHE A 10 -6.73 -2.11 7.66
C PHE A 10 -7.73 -2.31 8.80
N ASP A 11 -8.59 -3.32 8.66
CA ASP A 11 -9.41 -3.79 9.77
C ASP A 11 -8.52 -4.47 10.81
N LYS A 12 -8.62 -4.04 12.06
CA LYS A 12 -7.75 -4.53 13.14
C LYS A 12 -7.98 -6.00 13.50
N LYS A 13 -9.17 -6.54 13.24
CA LYS A 13 -9.54 -7.92 13.62
C LYS A 13 -9.22 -8.91 12.51
N THR A 14 -9.51 -8.54 11.26
CA THR A 14 -9.38 -9.44 10.11
C THR A 14 -8.13 -9.21 9.28
N GLY A 15 -7.49 -8.04 9.41
CA GLY A 15 -6.37 -7.66 8.55
C GLY A 15 -6.78 -7.21 7.15
N GLN A 16 -8.07 -7.19 6.84
CA GLN A 16 -8.58 -6.81 5.52
C GLN A 16 -8.27 -5.35 5.18
N LEU A 17 -7.84 -5.09 3.94
CA LEU A 17 -7.67 -3.73 3.43
C LEU A 17 -9.03 -3.02 3.33
N LEU A 18 -9.21 -1.95 4.13
CA LEU A 18 -10.43 -1.12 4.13
C LEU A 18 -10.33 0.07 3.18
N GLY A 19 -9.11 0.53 2.87
CA GLY A 19 -8.90 1.63 1.95
C GLY A 19 -7.47 2.14 1.90
N ALA A 20 -7.19 2.96 0.90
CA ALA A 20 -5.91 3.63 0.72
C ALA A 20 -6.10 5.08 0.25
N HIS A 21 -5.18 5.95 0.65
CA HIS A 21 -5.09 7.34 0.19
C HIS A 21 -3.68 7.57 -0.37
N MET A 22 -3.60 8.22 -1.53
CA MET A 22 -2.33 8.45 -2.22
C MET A 22 -2.25 9.91 -2.65
N VAL A 23 -1.11 10.53 -2.40
CA VAL A 23 -0.75 11.87 -2.89
C VAL A 23 0.65 11.77 -3.47
N GLY A 24 0.87 12.25 -4.69
CA GLY A 24 2.18 12.20 -5.35
C GLY A 24 2.08 12.10 -6.86
N ALA A 25 3.24 11.94 -7.51
CA ALA A 25 3.32 11.69 -8.94
C ALA A 25 2.74 10.31 -9.30
N GLU A 26 2.06 10.22 -10.44
CA GLU A 26 1.55 8.97 -11.04
C GLU A 26 0.60 8.13 -10.15
N VAL A 27 0.10 8.69 -9.04
CA VAL A 27 -0.79 7.94 -8.11
C VAL A 27 -2.11 7.50 -8.76
N THR A 28 -2.54 8.15 -9.84
CA THR A 28 -3.71 7.73 -10.63
C THR A 28 -3.52 6.37 -11.29
N GLU A 29 -2.27 6.01 -11.61
CA GLU A 29 -1.87 4.74 -12.21
C GLU A 29 -1.38 3.72 -11.17
N LEU A 30 -1.46 4.02 -9.87
CA LEU A 30 -1.10 3.10 -8.80
C LEU A 30 -2.31 2.71 -7.93
N ILE A 31 -3.24 3.63 -7.73
CA ILE A 31 -4.39 3.45 -6.83
C ILE A 31 -5.26 2.24 -7.21
N GLN A 32 -5.31 1.87 -8.50
CA GLN A 32 -6.07 0.70 -8.97
C GLN A 32 -5.55 -0.61 -8.37
N GLY A 33 -4.27 -0.70 -7.98
CA GLY A 33 -3.75 -1.89 -7.31
C GLY A 33 -4.43 -2.12 -5.95
N PHE A 34 -4.68 -1.06 -5.19
CA PHE A 34 -5.46 -1.16 -3.95
C PHE A 34 -6.94 -1.40 -4.20
N VAL A 35 -7.52 -0.88 -5.28
CA VAL A 35 -8.91 -1.17 -5.65
C VAL A 35 -9.10 -2.66 -5.97
N VAL A 36 -8.16 -3.27 -6.69
CA VAL A 36 -8.18 -4.73 -6.95
C VAL A 36 -8.05 -5.50 -5.64
N ALA A 37 -7.10 -5.13 -4.77
CA ALA A 37 -6.91 -5.78 -3.47
C ALA A 37 -8.17 -5.69 -2.59
N MET A 38 -8.84 -4.53 -2.55
CA MET A 38 -10.10 -4.37 -1.82
C MET A 38 -11.23 -5.25 -2.37
N ASN A 39 -11.36 -5.36 -3.70
CA ASN A 39 -12.36 -6.22 -4.33
C ASN A 39 -12.10 -7.72 -4.09
N LEU A 40 -10.85 -8.09 -3.84
CA LEU A 40 -10.43 -9.46 -3.52
C LEU A 40 -10.39 -9.73 -2.01
N GLU A 41 -10.82 -8.78 -1.18
CA GLU A 41 -10.78 -8.88 0.28
C GLU A 41 -9.37 -9.18 0.83
N THR A 42 -8.34 -8.72 0.12
CA THR A 42 -6.93 -9.00 0.44
C THR A 42 -6.55 -8.46 1.81
N THR A 43 -5.70 -9.21 2.51
CA THR A 43 -5.22 -8.86 3.86
C THR A 43 -3.88 -8.13 3.83
N GLU A 44 -3.47 -7.55 4.96
CA GLU A 44 -2.15 -6.98 5.13
C GLU A 44 -1.05 -8.03 4.91
N GLU A 45 -1.27 -9.28 5.34
CA GLU A 45 -0.27 -10.35 5.24
C GLU A 45 0.07 -10.64 3.78
N GLU A 46 -0.96 -10.78 2.94
CA GLU A 46 -0.81 -11.01 1.50
C GLU A 46 -0.09 -9.83 0.81
N LEU A 47 -0.44 -8.59 1.17
CA LEU A 47 0.19 -7.40 0.61
C LEU A 47 1.65 -7.23 1.06
N MET A 48 1.98 -7.53 2.32
CA MET A 48 3.35 -7.49 2.84
C MET A 48 4.26 -8.50 2.13
N HIS A 49 3.71 -9.69 1.83
CA HIS A 49 4.43 -10.77 1.15
C HIS A 49 4.45 -10.64 -0.37
N THR A 50 3.70 -9.71 -0.94
CA THR A 50 3.75 -9.40 -2.38
C THR A 50 5.08 -8.73 -2.73
N ILE A 51 5.69 -9.17 -3.84
CA ILE A 51 6.93 -8.59 -4.36
C ILE A 51 6.57 -7.45 -5.31
N PHE A 52 7.04 -6.25 -4.98
CA PHE A 52 6.95 -5.09 -5.86
C PHE A 52 8.27 -4.94 -6.63
N PRO A 53 8.23 -4.62 -7.93
CA PRO A 53 9.44 -4.46 -8.73
C PRO A 53 10.31 -3.30 -8.23
N HIS A 54 11.62 -3.48 -8.30
CA HIS A 54 12.62 -2.46 -7.98
C HIS A 54 13.44 -2.08 -9.23
N PRO A 55 13.74 -0.77 -9.46
CA PRO A 55 13.22 0.42 -8.78
C PRO A 55 11.92 0.93 -9.40
N THR A 56 10.85 1.11 -8.61
CA THR A 56 9.56 1.65 -9.10
C THR A 56 8.80 2.47 -8.06
N LEU A 57 7.90 3.37 -8.50
CA LEU A 57 6.99 4.09 -7.61
C LEU A 57 6.04 3.16 -6.83
N SER A 58 5.76 1.97 -7.37
CA SER A 58 4.89 0.98 -6.74
C SER A 58 5.47 0.44 -5.43
N GLU A 59 6.79 0.58 -5.19
CA GLU A 59 7.41 0.23 -3.91
C GLU A 59 6.80 1.02 -2.74
N MET A 60 6.35 2.26 -2.96
CA MET A 60 5.66 3.07 -1.94
C MET A 60 4.35 2.41 -1.47
N MET A 61 3.69 1.62 -2.32
CA MET A 61 2.52 0.86 -1.92
C MET A 61 2.91 -0.21 -0.88
N LYS A 62 3.98 -0.96 -1.13
CA LYS A 62 4.49 -1.95 -0.17
C LYS A 62 4.92 -1.31 1.14
N GLU A 63 5.70 -0.24 1.06
CA GLU A 63 6.17 0.48 2.25
C GLU A 63 4.99 1.01 3.07
N SER A 64 3.92 1.51 2.45
CA SER A 64 2.73 1.96 3.19
C SER A 64 2.01 0.85 3.95
N VAL A 65 2.00 -0.37 3.42
CA VAL A 65 1.40 -1.53 4.10
C VAL A 65 2.27 -1.93 5.29
N LEU A 66 3.59 -1.92 5.12
CA LEU A 66 4.53 -2.19 6.20
C LEU A 66 4.48 -1.11 7.28
N ASP A 67 4.39 0.17 6.89
CA ASP A 67 4.33 1.33 7.78
C ASP A 67 3.07 1.32 8.66
N ALA A 68 1.92 0.90 8.12
CA ALA A 68 0.70 0.72 8.91
C ALA A 68 0.86 -0.22 10.12
N TYR A 69 1.91 -1.05 10.11
CA TYR A 69 2.27 -1.99 11.19
C TYR A 69 3.65 -1.69 11.82
N GLY A 70 4.25 -0.52 11.54
CA GLY A 70 5.55 -0.13 12.09
C GLY A 70 6.72 -0.99 11.61
N ARG A 71 6.61 -1.53 10.39
CA ARG A 71 7.57 -2.47 9.77
C ARG A 71 8.20 -1.93 8.49
N ALA A 72 8.02 -0.65 8.19
CA ALA A 72 8.62 -0.01 7.01
C ALA A 72 10.14 -0.22 7.00
N LEU A 73 10.68 -0.51 5.82
CA LEU A 73 12.10 -0.77 5.64
C LEU A 73 12.83 0.51 5.24
N ASN A 74 12.16 1.37 4.47
CA ASN A 74 12.71 2.58 3.88
C ASN A 74 11.81 3.79 4.19
N ALA A 75 11.61 4.06 5.49
CA ALA A 75 10.74 5.14 5.99
C ALA A 75 11.35 6.54 5.84
#